data_AF-A0A8X6EZJ7-F1
#
_entry.id   AF-A0A8X6EZJ7-F1
#
_cell.length_a   1.000
_cell.length_b   1.000
_cell.length_c   1.000
_cell.angle_alpha   90.00
_cell.angle_beta   90.00
_cell.angle_gamma   90.00
#
_symmetry.space_group_name_H-M   'P 1'
#
loop_
_entity.id
_entity.type
_entity.pdbx_description
1 polymer ?
#
loop_
_entity_poly.entity_id
_entity_poly.type
_entity_poly.pdbx_seq_one_letter_code
_entity_poly.pdbx_strand_id
1 'polypeptide(L)'
;MKFLCVVLLAGYLGVVLCDLDCMGAKVGKCNIERTSKLNFRDDPLCGENRIFYKCMKSGSQECNMENSAFITKMLQNLDEICTNGSSKNALYLKHKYCIYEKVPMLFDHCIEQFFKELSEIPKTGDDKYHEAIFNLTCKWNDSIEECIEDAIREKCGEEAVMFRRYFKDPSFQISNKFCELEKETAQ
;
A
#
# COMPACT_ATOMS: atom_id res chain seq x y z
N MET A 1 13.98 10.47 2.29
CA MET A 1 14.45 9.33 3.11
C MET A 1 13.31 8.54 3.75
N LYS A 2 12.16 9.13 4.11
CA LYS A 2 11.06 8.42 4.84
C LYS A 2 9.97 7.77 3.96
N PHE A 3 9.77 8.24 2.72
CA PHE A 3 8.88 7.57 1.74
C PHE A 3 9.40 6.20 1.27
N LEU A 4 10.70 5.93 1.48
CA LEU A 4 11.35 4.68 1.11
C LEU A 4 10.84 3.48 1.92
N CYS A 5 10.19 3.71 3.06
CA CYS A 5 9.84 2.63 3.97
C CYS A 5 8.40 2.12 3.85
N VAL A 6 7.45 2.93 3.36
CA VAL A 6 6.15 2.41 2.87
C VAL A 6 6.38 1.52 1.63
N VAL A 7 7.41 1.85 0.84
CA VAL A 7 7.91 1.05 -0.28
C VAL A 7 8.51 -0.30 0.19
N LEU A 8 9.13 -0.34 1.38
CA LEU A 8 9.62 -1.60 1.95
C LEU A 8 8.47 -2.49 2.42
N LEU A 9 7.46 -1.95 3.09
CA LEU A 9 6.25 -2.69 3.52
C LEU A 9 5.51 -3.36 2.35
N ALA A 10 5.39 -2.68 1.21
CA ALA A 10 4.80 -3.28 0.01
C ALA A 10 5.71 -4.33 -0.64
N GLY A 11 7.03 -4.16 -0.59
CA GLY A 11 7.99 -5.11 -1.16
C GLY A 11 8.07 -6.47 -0.45
N TYR A 12 7.62 -6.57 0.81
CA TYR A 12 7.81 -7.75 1.66
C TYR A 12 6.60 -8.69 1.78
N LEU A 13 5.46 -8.40 1.12
CA LEU A 13 4.25 -9.25 1.15
C LEU A 13 4.37 -10.52 0.27
N GLY A 14 5.59 -10.98 0.02
CA GLY A 14 5.88 -12.20 -0.75
C GLY A 14 6.16 -13.37 0.17
N VAL A 15 5.14 -13.89 0.88
CA VAL A 15 5.26 -15.19 1.57
C VAL A 15 3.97 -15.99 1.33
N VAL A 16 4.17 -17.27 0.99
CA VAL A 16 3.24 -18.41 0.87
C VAL A 16 3.03 -18.96 -0.56
N LEU A 17 3.98 -19.81 -0.98
CA LEU A 17 4.02 -20.70 -2.17
C LEU A 17 4.65 -20.06 -3.42
N CYS A 18 5.42 -20.85 -4.18
CA CYS A 18 6.43 -20.50 -5.20
C CYS A 18 6.13 -19.34 -6.19
N ASP A 19 4.89 -18.89 -6.30
CA ASP A 19 4.45 -17.75 -7.10
C ASP A 19 4.57 -16.39 -6.36
N LEU A 20 4.73 -16.40 -5.02
CA LEU A 20 4.84 -15.20 -4.19
C LEU A 20 6.24 -14.61 -4.09
N ASP A 21 7.31 -15.40 -4.20
CA ASP A 21 8.68 -14.86 -4.34
C ASP A 21 8.79 -14.08 -5.66
N CYS A 22 8.17 -14.62 -6.71
CA CYS A 22 8.02 -13.94 -7.99
C CYS A 22 7.25 -12.63 -7.82
N MET A 23 6.10 -12.66 -7.15
CA MET A 23 5.30 -11.44 -6.94
C MET A 23 5.96 -10.44 -6.00
N GLY A 24 6.64 -10.85 -4.93
CA GLY A 24 7.38 -9.97 -4.03
C GLY A 24 8.49 -9.23 -4.77
N ALA A 25 9.29 -9.96 -5.58
CA ALA A 25 10.29 -9.36 -6.45
C ALA A 25 9.67 -8.39 -7.48
N LYS A 26 8.47 -8.70 -8.00
CA LYS A 26 7.73 -7.81 -8.90
C LYS A 26 7.22 -6.58 -8.18
N VAL A 27 6.65 -6.69 -6.98
CA VAL A 27 6.17 -5.55 -6.20
C VAL A 27 7.31 -4.57 -5.91
N GLY A 28 8.49 -5.08 -5.53
CA GLY A 28 9.70 -4.28 -5.36
C GLY A 28 10.06 -3.50 -6.64
N LYS A 29 10.10 -4.19 -7.78
CA LYS A 29 10.36 -3.55 -9.10
C LYS A 29 9.29 -2.52 -9.47
N CYS A 30 8.01 -2.83 -9.24
CA CYS A 30 6.89 -1.94 -9.53
C CYS A 30 6.92 -0.69 -8.64
N ASN A 31 7.34 -0.81 -7.39
CA ASN A 31 7.56 0.34 -6.52
C ASN A 31 8.75 1.20 -6.97
N ILE A 32 9.85 0.58 -7.42
CA ILE A 32 10.98 1.32 -8.01
C ILE A 32 10.53 2.06 -9.28
N GLU A 33 9.70 1.43 -10.12
CA GLU A 33 9.16 2.08 -11.32
C GLU A 33 8.21 3.23 -10.96
N ARG A 34 7.31 3.03 -9.99
CA ARG A 34 6.44 4.07 -9.45
C ARG A 34 7.26 5.24 -8.93
N THR A 35 8.30 4.98 -8.14
CA THR A 35 9.12 6.01 -7.48
C THR A 35 10.06 6.73 -8.44
N SER A 36 10.61 6.04 -9.44
CA SER A 36 11.48 6.68 -10.45
C SER A 36 10.73 7.60 -11.41
N LYS A 37 9.41 7.44 -11.54
CA LYS A 37 8.51 8.28 -12.35
C LYS A 37 7.73 9.32 -11.53
N LEU A 38 8.11 9.53 -10.26
CA LEU A 38 7.46 10.49 -9.36
C LEU A 38 7.55 11.92 -9.91
N ASN A 39 6.39 12.47 -10.25
CA ASN A 39 6.22 13.92 -10.41
C ASN A 39 5.08 14.37 -9.50
N PHE A 40 5.42 14.64 -8.22
CA PHE A 40 4.48 14.98 -7.15
C PHE A 40 3.62 16.23 -7.40
N ARG A 41 3.91 17.02 -8.44
CA ARG A 41 3.30 18.33 -8.64
C ARG A 41 1.91 18.31 -9.28
N ASP A 42 1.60 17.34 -10.13
CA ASP A 42 0.41 17.46 -10.99
C ASP A 42 -0.69 16.42 -10.70
N ASP A 43 -0.34 15.16 -10.36
CA ASP A 43 -1.35 14.11 -10.07
C ASP A 43 -0.77 12.91 -9.30
N PRO A 44 -0.53 13.04 -7.98
CA PRO A 44 0.15 12.02 -7.18
C PRO A 44 -0.64 10.71 -7.08
N LEU A 45 -1.96 10.74 -7.29
CA LEU A 45 -2.80 9.55 -7.14
C LEU A 45 -2.96 8.78 -8.46
N CYS A 46 -3.30 9.47 -9.54
CA CYS A 46 -3.70 8.78 -10.77
C CYS A 46 -2.53 8.38 -11.65
N GLY A 47 -1.48 9.20 -11.74
CA GLY A 47 -0.30 8.86 -12.53
C GLY A 47 0.49 7.71 -11.90
N GLU A 48 0.83 7.86 -10.63
CA GLU A 48 1.71 6.94 -9.90
C GLU A 48 1.08 5.57 -9.69
N ASN A 49 -0.16 5.53 -9.17
CA ASN A 49 -0.80 4.25 -8.88
C ASN A 49 -1.14 3.52 -10.18
N ARG A 50 -1.43 4.22 -11.29
CA ARG A 50 -1.64 3.57 -12.59
C ARG A 50 -0.38 2.86 -13.08
N ILE A 51 0.80 3.46 -12.89
CA ILE A 51 2.09 2.80 -13.21
C ILE A 51 2.25 1.57 -12.33
N PHE A 52 2.08 1.73 -11.01
CA PHE A 52 2.23 0.64 -10.06
C PHE A 52 1.30 -0.54 -10.36
N TYR A 53 0.00 -0.30 -10.56
CA TYR A 53 -0.94 -1.38 -10.81
C TYR A 53 -0.79 -2.04 -12.17
N LYS A 54 -0.40 -1.29 -13.22
CA LYS A 54 -0.09 -1.90 -14.52
C LYS A 54 1.10 -2.83 -14.39
N CYS A 55 2.15 -2.41 -13.68
CA CYS A 55 3.29 -3.26 -13.38
C CYS A 55 2.89 -4.48 -12.54
N MET A 56 2.08 -4.30 -11.50
CA MET A 56 1.56 -5.40 -10.67
C MET A 56 0.71 -6.37 -11.47
N LYS A 57 -0.10 -5.88 -12.41
CA LYS A 57 -0.86 -6.72 -13.33
C LYS A 57 0.09 -7.55 -14.18
N SER A 58 1.05 -6.94 -14.87
CA SER A 58 2.04 -7.68 -15.65
C SER A 58 2.83 -8.68 -14.81
N GLY A 59 3.26 -8.29 -13.61
CA GLY A 59 3.90 -9.17 -12.65
C GLY A 59 3.02 -10.37 -12.30
N SER A 60 1.73 -10.16 -12.05
CA SER A 60 0.81 -11.26 -11.76
C SER A 60 0.65 -12.22 -12.93
N GLN A 61 0.74 -11.76 -14.18
CA GLN A 61 0.75 -12.65 -15.35
C GLN A 61 2.04 -13.46 -15.43
N GLU A 62 3.18 -12.81 -15.25
CA GLU A 62 4.49 -13.47 -15.25
C GLU A 62 4.65 -14.49 -14.13
N CYS A 63 3.96 -14.28 -13.00
CA CYS A 63 3.94 -15.18 -11.86
C CYS A 63 2.75 -16.15 -11.86
N ASN A 64 2.01 -16.30 -12.97
CA ASN A 64 0.83 -17.18 -13.11
C ASN A 64 -0.30 -16.92 -12.10
N MET A 65 -0.38 -15.71 -11.56
CA MET A 65 -1.42 -15.20 -10.65
C MET A 65 -2.47 -14.36 -11.38
N GLU A 66 -2.65 -14.62 -12.69
CA GLU A 66 -3.41 -13.83 -13.67
C GLU A 66 -4.86 -13.50 -13.25
N ASN A 67 -5.43 -14.30 -12.36
CA ASN A 67 -6.80 -14.20 -11.88
C ASN A 67 -6.94 -13.58 -10.48
N SER A 68 -5.97 -12.77 -10.05
CA SER A 68 -6.15 -11.94 -8.87
C SER A 68 -7.29 -10.94 -9.12
N ALA A 69 -8.53 -11.35 -8.81
CA ALA A 69 -9.73 -10.51 -8.82
C ALA A 69 -9.50 -9.21 -8.03
N PHE A 70 -8.60 -9.31 -7.05
CA PHE A 70 -8.07 -8.21 -6.27
C PHE A 70 -7.33 -7.14 -7.11
N ILE A 71 -6.30 -7.49 -7.90
CA ILE A 71 -5.57 -6.51 -8.74
C ILE A 71 -6.51 -5.85 -9.77
N THR A 72 -7.41 -6.63 -10.36
CA THR A 72 -8.41 -6.12 -11.32
C THR A 72 -9.35 -5.11 -10.66
N LYS A 73 -9.87 -5.41 -9.47
CA LYS A 73 -10.74 -4.51 -8.71
C LYS A 73 -10.03 -3.20 -8.34
N MET A 74 -8.75 -3.27 -7.99
CA MET A 74 -7.97 -2.06 -7.70
C MET A 74 -7.77 -1.17 -8.93
N LEU A 75 -7.51 -1.76 -10.10
CA LEU A 75 -7.42 -1.00 -11.36
C LEU A 75 -8.75 -0.33 -11.70
N GLN A 76 -9.87 -1.03 -11.53
CA GLN A 76 -11.21 -0.46 -11.75
C GLN A 76 -11.49 0.72 -10.82
N ASN A 77 -11.21 0.57 -9.52
CA ASN A 77 -11.38 1.66 -8.55
C ASN A 77 -10.51 2.87 -8.90
N LEU A 78 -9.27 2.64 -9.34
CA LEU A 78 -8.40 3.73 -9.79
C LEU A 78 -8.96 4.40 -11.04
N ASP A 79 -9.42 3.64 -12.03
CA ASP A 79 -10.01 4.19 -13.25
C ASP A 79 -11.23 5.05 -12.95
N GLU A 80 -12.11 4.63 -12.03
CA GLU A 80 -13.25 5.44 -11.60
C GLU A 80 -12.81 6.77 -10.99
N ILE A 81 -11.79 6.77 -10.13
CA ILE A 81 -11.27 7.98 -9.48
C ILE A 81 -10.58 8.91 -10.48
N CYS A 82 -9.90 8.34 -11.48
CA CYS A 82 -9.08 9.08 -12.43
C CYS A 82 -9.84 9.47 -13.71
N THR A 83 -11.08 9.02 -13.86
CA THR A 83 -11.94 9.42 -14.98
C THR A 83 -12.58 10.78 -14.69
N ASN A 84 -12.19 11.79 -15.45
CA ASN A 84 -12.75 13.13 -15.34
C ASN A 84 -14.29 13.11 -15.44
N GLY A 85 -14.95 13.78 -14.50
CA GLY A 85 -16.41 13.89 -14.45
C GLY A 85 -17.13 12.75 -13.75
N SER A 86 -16.42 11.74 -13.25
CA SER A 86 -17.03 10.73 -12.36
C SER A 86 -17.31 11.33 -10.97
N SER A 87 -18.26 10.74 -10.23
CA SER A 87 -18.53 11.11 -8.84
C SER A 87 -17.33 10.89 -7.92
N LYS A 88 -16.52 9.87 -8.21
CA LYS A 88 -15.29 9.54 -7.47
C LYS A 88 -14.14 10.52 -7.77
N ASN A 89 -14.05 10.99 -9.01
CA ASN A 89 -13.09 12.01 -9.41
C ASN A 89 -13.39 13.35 -8.73
N ALA A 90 -14.66 13.73 -8.62
CA ALA A 90 -15.06 14.93 -7.88
C ALA A 90 -14.63 14.88 -6.40
N LEU A 91 -14.84 13.73 -5.73
CA LEU A 91 -14.38 13.52 -4.35
C LEU A 91 -12.84 13.55 -4.24
N TYR A 92 -12.13 12.94 -5.20
CA TYR A 92 -10.67 13.01 -5.25
C TYR A 92 -10.18 14.45 -5.38
N LEU A 93 -10.68 15.21 -6.35
CA LEU A 93 -10.28 16.60 -6.54
C LEU A 93 -10.58 17.46 -5.30
N LYS A 94 -11.68 17.18 -4.60
CA LYS A 94 -12.08 17.86 -3.36
C LYS A 94 -11.14 17.57 -2.19
N HIS A 95 -10.74 16.31 -1.98
CA HIS A 95 -10.03 15.90 -0.76
C HIS A 95 -8.52 15.70 -0.94
N LYS A 96 -8.02 15.55 -2.18
CA LYS A 96 -6.60 15.22 -2.46
C LYS A 96 -5.63 16.19 -1.82
N TYR A 97 -5.91 17.48 -1.87
CA TYR A 97 -5.03 18.50 -1.29
C TYR A 97 -4.90 18.34 0.22
N CYS A 98 -6.03 18.13 0.91
CA CYS A 98 -6.00 17.97 2.37
C CYS A 98 -5.29 16.67 2.76
N ILE A 99 -5.66 15.55 2.15
CA ILE A 99 -5.12 14.22 2.49
C ILE A 99 -3.63 14.12 2.15
N TYR A 100 -3.21 14.57 0.97
CA TYR A 100 -1.85 14.34 0.48
C TYR A 100 -0.86 15.47 0.78
N GLU A 101 -1.31 16.66 1.17
CA GLU A 101 -0.40 17.75 1.58
C GLU A 101 -0.41 18.04 3.08
N LYS A 102 -1.55 17.90 3.77
CA LYS A 102 -1.65 18.27 5.20
C LYS A 102 -1.42 17.10 6.16
N VAL A 103 -1.80 15.89 5.75
CA VAL A 103 -1.65 14.67 6.58
C VAL A 103 -0.25 14.02 6.52
N PRO A 104 0.62 14.19 5.49
CA PRO A 104 1.96 13.56 5.46
C PRO A 104 2.81 13.75 6.72
N MET A 105 2.65 14.85 7.45
CA MET A 105 3.35 15.08 8.72
C MET A 105 2.89 14.16 9.86
N LEU A 106 1.66 13.63 9.79
CA LEU A 106 1.08 12.70 10.75
C LEU A 106 1.39 11.24 10.42
N PHE A 107 1.73 10.92 9.16
CA PHE A 107 2.16 9.58 8.78
C PHE A 107 3.41 9.14 9.54
N ASP A 108 4.39 10.05 9.70
CA ASP A 108 5.61 9.77 10.45
C ASP A 108 5.33 9.33 11.89
N HIS A 109 4.30 9.91 12.53
CA HIS A 109 3.88 9.53 13.88
C HIS A 109 3.20 8.15 13.89
N CYS A 110 2.33 7.88 12.92
CA CYS A 110 1.61 6.61 12.86
C CYS A 110 2.52 5.38 12.64
N ILE A 111 3.66 5.58 11.98
CA ILE A 111 4.59 4.49 11.62
C ILE A 111 5.84 4.42 12.51
N GLU A 112 5.99 5.35 13.45
CA GLU A 112 7.22 5.49 14.26
C GLU A 112 7.55 4.21 15.03
N GLN A 113 6.57 3.66 15.75
CA GLN A 113 6.76 2.48 16.57
C GLN A 113 7.04 1.23 15.72
N PHE A 114 6.42 1.13 14.54
CA PHE A 114 6.76 0.10 13.57
C PHE A 114 8.23 0.18 13.16
N PHE A 115 8.76 1.36 12.86
CA PHE A 115 10.18 1.50 12.49
C PHE A 115 11.15 1.20 13.61
N LYS A 116 10.78 1.55 14.84
CA LYS A 116 11.56 1.22 16.02
C LYS A 116 11.72 -0.29 16.13
N GLU A 117 10.62 -1.04 16.11
CA GLU A 117 10.65 -2.50 16.19
C GLU A 117 11.34 -3.13 14.97
N LEU A 118 11.13 -2.59 13.76
CA LEU A 118 11.80 -3.06 12.55
C LEU A 118 13.33 -2.94 12.67
N SER A 119 13.83 -1.87 13.28
CA SER A 119 15.27 -1.64 13.46
C SER A 119 15.92 -2.62 14.44
N GLU A 120 15.12 -3.24 15.32
CA GLU A 120 15.56 -4.22 16.30
C GLU A 120 15.60 -5.64 15.73
N ILE A 121 14.99 -5.89 14.57
CA ILE A 121 15.02 -7.20 13.90
C ILE A 121 16.45 -7.48 13.38
N PRO A 122 17.12 -8.54 13.86
CA PRO A 122 18.44 -8.92 13.38
C PRO A 122 18.37 -9.32 11.89
N LYS A 123 19.28 -8.79 11.08
CA LYS A 123 19.45 -9.19 9.66
C LYS A 123 20.15 -10.55 9.56
N THR A 124 19.52 -11.60 10.09
CA THR A 124 20.10 -12.93 10.24
C THR A 124 19.47 -13.92 9.26
N GLY A 125 20.12 -14.13 8.10
CA GLY A 125 19.62 -15.00 7.03
C GLY A 125 18.33 -14.46 6.40
N ASP A 126 18.20 -14.57 5.07
CA ASP A 126 17.11 -13.93 4.35
C ASP A 126 15.73 -14.42 4.85
N ASP A 127 15.52 -15.73 4.98
CA ASP A 127 14.20 -16.29 5.31
C ASP A 127 13.68 -15.88 6.70
N LYS A 128 14.52 -15.95 7.75
CA LYS A 128 14.13 -15.58 9.12
C LYS A 128 13.91 -14.08 9.28
N TYR A 129 14.69 -13.29 8.55
CA TYR A 129 14.50 -11.84 8.52
C TYR A 129 13.18 -11.46 7.85
N HIS A 130 12.83 -12.12 6.75
CA HIS A 130 11.56 -11.92 6.05
C HIS A 130 10.35 -12.29 6.91
N GLU A 131 10.38 -13.45 7.55
CA GLU A 131 9.31 -13.89 8.46
C GLU A 131 9.08 -12.90 9.62
N ALA A 132 10.16 -12.38 10.22
CA ALA A 132 10.07 -11.41 11.30
C ALA A 132 9.47 -10.07 10.85
N ILE A 133 9.86 -9.57 9.66
CA ILE A 133 9.28 -8.35 9.08
C ILE A 133 7.80 -8.55 8.76
N PHE A 134 7.45 -9.70 8.22
CA PHE A 134 6.08 -10.03 7.87
C PHE A 134 5.18 -10.01 9.12
N ASN A 135 5.59 -10.72 10.17
CA ASN A 135 4.87 -10.73 11.44
C ASN A 135 4.75 -9.34 12.05
N LEU A 136 5.80 -8.53 11.95
CA LEU A 136 5.77 -7.14 12.39
C LEU A 136 4.77 -6.29 11.58
N THR A 137 4.74 -6.49 10.26
CA THR A 137 3.78 -5.80 9.37
C THR A 137 2.35 -6.14 9.77
N CYS A 138 2.05 -7.42 9.95
CA CYS A 138 0.72 -7.88 10.36
C CYS A 138 0.32 -7.42 11.76
N LYS A 139 1.28 -7.31 12.69
CA LYS A 139 1.04 -6.77 14.03
C LYS A 139 0.60 -5.31 13.99
N TRP A 140 1.22 -4.49 13.14
CA TRP A 140 1.03 -3.04 13.15
C TRP A 140 0.01 -2.53 12.12
N ASN A 141 -0.37 -3.33 11.13
CA ASN A 141 -1.17 -2.88 9.97
C ASN A 141 -2.44 -2.12 10.38
N ASP A 142 -3.30 -2.73 11.21
CA ASP A 142 -4.57 -2.13 11.64
C ASP A 142 -4.34 -0.84 12.43
N SER A 143 -3.39 -0.84 13.37
CA SER A 143 -3.10 0.34 14.20
C SER A 143 -2.55 1.53 13.38
N ILE A 144 -1.74 1.26 12.36
CA ILE A 144 -1.23 2.29 11.45
C ILE A 144 -2.38 2.86 10.63
N GLU A 145 -3.28 2.01 10.12
CA GLU A 145 -4.45 2.46 9.36
C GLU A 145 -5.38 3.33 10.21
N GLU A 146 -5.72 2.88 11.43
CA GLU A 146 -6.57 3.62 12.36
C GLU A 146 -5.96 4.98 12.68
N CYS A 147 -4.66 5.05 12.97
CA CYS A 147 -3.96 6.31 13.21
C CYS A 147 -4.04 7.26 12.00
N ILE A 148 -3.87 6.75 10.78
CA ILE A 148 -3.98 7.56 9.56
C ILE A 148 -5.41 8.06 9.36
N GLU A 149 -6.42 7.21 9.60
CA GLU A 149 -7.82 7.60 9.50
C GLU A 149 -8.21 8.66 10.53
N ASP A 150 -7.75 8.53 11.76
CA ASP A 150 -7.97 9.52 12.83
C ASP A 150 -7.32 10.85 12.48
N ALA A 151 -6.09 10.83 11.98
CA ALA A 151 -5.38 11.99 11.48
C ALA A 151 -6.14 12.70 10.33
N ILE A 152 -6.67 11.93 9.37
CA ILE A 152 -7.51 12.47 8.29
C ILE A 152 -8.81 13.02 8.84
N ARG A 153 -9.46 12.33 9.78
CA ARG A 153 -10.72 12.77 10.39
C ARG A 153 -10.54 14.13 11.06
N GLU A 154 -9.49 14.29 11.85
CA GLU A 154 -9.19 15.52 12.58
C GLU A 154 -8.89 16.68 11.63
N LYS A 155 -8.11 16.45 10.57
CA LYS A 155 -7.63 17.54 9.68
C LYS A 155 -8.54 17.83 8.49
N CYS A 156 -9.22 16.82 7.98
CA CYS A 156 -9.93 16.84 6.70
C CYS A 156 -11.41 16.45 6.80
N GLY A 157 -11.88 16.01 7.97
CA GLY A 157 -13.27 15.65 8.24
C GLY A 157 -13.65 14.22 7.81
N GLU A 158 -14.83 13.77 8.24
CA GLU A 158 -15.31 12.40 8.05
C GLU A 158 -15.48 12.02 6.57
N GLU A 159 -15.88 12.97 5.71
CA GLU A 159 -16.01 12.74 4.28
C GLU A 159 -14.67 12.37 3.63
N ALA A 160 -13.57 12.95 4.10
CA ALA A 160 -12.22 12.62 3.64
C ALA A 160 -11.79 11.21 4.10
N VAL A 161 -12.21 10.78 5.30
CA VAL A 161 -12.01 9.40 5.79
C VAL A 161 -12.77 8.41 4.92
N MET A 162 -14.05 8.68 4.65
CA MET A 162 -14.86 7.84 3.77
C MET A 162 -14.23 7.74 2.37
N PHE A 163 -13.79 8.86 1.79
CA PHE A 163 -13.06 8.86 0.52
C PHE A 163 -11.75 8.04 0.62
N ARG A 164 -10.96 8.22 1.68
CA ARG A 164 -9.71 7.48 1.90
C ARG A 164 -9.96 5.97 1.97
N ARG A 165 -11.03 5.52 2.63
CA ARG A 165 -11.43 4.11 2.72
C ARG A 165 -11.82 3.53 1.37
N TYR A 166 -12.51 4.30 0.52
CA TYR A 166 -12.74 3.89 -0.87
C TYR A 166 -11.42 3.74 -1.64
N PHE A 167 -10.46 4.60 -1.34
CA PHE A 167 -9.11 4.57 -1.90
C PHE A 167 -8.11 3.83 -1.01
N LYS A 168 -8.55 2.93 -0.10
CA LYS A 168 -7.66 2.31 0.90
C LYS A 168 -6.42 1.78 0.19
N ASP A 169 -5.25 2.20 0.66
CA ASP A 169 -4.03 2.04 -0.15
C ASP A 169 -3.87 0.54 -0.45
N PRO A 170 -3.69 0.20 -1.72
CA PRO A 170 -3.49 -1.17 -2.19
C PRO A 170 -2.57 -1.99 -1.32
N SER A 171 -1.45 -1.41 -0.92
CA SER A 171 -0.46 -2.08 -0.09
C SER A 171 -1.08 -2.57 1.20
N PHE A 172 -1.92 -1.76 1.85
CA PHE A 172 -2.65 -2.12 3.05
C PHE A 172 -3.72 -3.20 2.81
N GLN A 173 -4.44 -3.15 1.68
CA GLN A 173 -5.41 -4.20 1.36
C GLN A 173 -4.72 -5.54 1.04
N ILE A 174 -3.57 -5.48 0.36
CA ILE A 174 -2.71 -6.63 0.10
C ILE A 174 -2.17 -7.17 1.43
N SER A 175 -1.64 -6.30 2.29
CA SER A 175 -1.12 -6.66 3.61
C SER A 175 -2.16 -7.37 4.45
N ASN A 176 -3.35 -6.76 4.61
CA ASN A 176 -4.45 -7.37 5.33
C ASN A 176 -4.79 -8.76 4.82
N LYS A 177 -4.88 -8.91 3.49
CA LYS A 177 -5.24 -10.21 2.92
C LYS A 177 -4.19 -11.29 3.18
N PHE A 178 -2.91 -10.94 3.14
CA PHE A 178 -1.84 -11.86 3.52
C PHE A 178 -1.84 -12.19 5.01
N CYS A 179 -2.04 -11.20 5.87
CA CYS A 179 -2.11 -11.40 7.31
C CYS A 179 -3.31 -12.27 7.73
N GLU A 180 -4.42 -12.22 6.99
CA GLU A 180 -5.56 -13.13 7.16
C GLU A 180 -5.21 -14.57 6.78
N LEU A 181 -4.59 -14.78 5.61
CA LEU A 181 -4.24 -16.12 5.11
C LEU A 181 -3.28 -16.86 6.04
N GLU A 182 -2.31 -16.16 6.62
CA GLU A 182 -1.35 -16.74 7.58
C GLU A 182 -2.02 -17.20 8.89
N LYS A 183 -3.00 -16.42 9.38
CA LYS A 183 -3.81 -16.81 10.55
C LYS A 183 -4.62 -18.08 10.29
N GLU A 184 -5.04 -18.31 9.05
CA GLU A 184 -5.79 -19.51 8.63
C GLU A 184 -4.86 -20.73 8.46
N THR A 185 -3.62 -20.55 8.01
CA THR A 185 -2.65 -21.66 7.84
C THR A 185 -1.94 -22.08 9.14
N ALA A 186 -1.98 -21.25 10.19
CA ALA A 186 -1.41 -21.55 11.50
C ALA A 186 -2.35 -22.35 12.44
N GLN A 187 -3.59 -22.65 12.01
CA GLN A 187 -4.58 -23.48 12.70
C GLN A 187 -4.57 -24.92 12.18
#